data_AF-A0A961AQX9-F1
#
_entry.id   AF-A0A961AQX9-F1
#
_cell.length_a   1.000
_cell.length_b   1.000
_cell.length_c   1.000
_cell.angle_alpha   90.00
_cell.angle_beta   90.00
_cell.angle_gamma   90.00
#
_symmetry.space_group_name_H-M   'P 1'
#
loop_
_entity.id
_entity.type
_entity.pdbx_description
1 polymer ?
#
loop_
_entity_poly.entity_id
_entity_poly.type
_entity_poly.pdbx_seq_one_letter_code
_entity_poly.pdbx_strand_id
1 'polypeptide(L)'
;MGRFVICIILALLGGTQNGVSASVHGGSGRVLFLGDSFSIGAFGRTLDTRMREDGLDVFTVVAGGASPYYWLSSYQSLPCAIGYWEKSPKDERRLGYIKAVPKIEDLLTEIRPDFVVVQTGVNLYATLRSKRRPKDENVEEVRSLIDQMCFSIAKRGAKSYWVLPPHSHEARYPLDLQMELANLMKDVVKEYNGAVFESQKYTHFTDPYPSTDGIHYGPDDATVWAERVASDFKVYLNINASYVSRIPIRAEPVTQLASTSTDAGAAHAAMASPKASNNLPLPKGMVRASKSEANLPTSATAAVPGYQHPVEENAAEPASVDPSALIKQAPVVDLTLRLLEKSTLQNLSDVPYSHALGVYEYEVVEDKLGNYPLKKIRVAHGIVFNRKFTSISRIEPGHEISLRLVPLSQYRSLQTWQTDDDLRPTFELPLYTSTLDD
;
A
#
# COMPACT_ATOMS: atom_id res chain seq x y z
N MET A 1 -94.82 -9.58 -0.14
CA MET A 1 -93.36 -9.32 -0.03
C MET A 1 -92.72 -9.93 -1.27
N GLY A 2 -92.26 -9.23 -2.31
CA GLY A 2 -91.79 -7.87 -2.44
C GLY A 2 -90.40 -7.90 -3.08
N ARG A 3 -90.38 -8.09 -4.42
CA ARG A 3 -89.39 -7.73 -5.48
C ARG A 3 -87.96 -7.32 -5.01
N PHE A 4 -86.87 -7.72 -5.67
CA PHE A 4 -86.47 -7.24 -7.00
C PHE A 4 -85.22 -8.00 -7.49
N VAL A 5 -85.27 -8.49 -8.73
CA VAL A 5 -84.11 -8.84 -9.54
C VAL A 5 -83.61 -7.55 -10.18
N ILE A 6 -82.38 -7.16 -9.91
CA ILE A 6 -81.71 -6.03 -10.57
C ILE A 6 -80.67 -6.62 -11.53
N CYS A 7 -81.03 -6.61 -12.81
CA CYS A 7 -80.08 -6.67 -13.91
C CYS A 7 -79.36 -5.33 -13.99
N ILE A 8 -78.07 -5.30 -13.64
CA ILE A 8 -77.19 -4.20 -14.04
C ILE A 8 -76.45 -4.64 -15.30
N ILE A 9 -76.93 -4.10 -16.41
CA ILE A 9 -76.17 -3.93 -17.64
C ILE A 9 -75.19 -2.80 -17.34
N LEU A 10 -73.90 -3.10 -17.21
CA LEU A 10 -72.86 -2.07 -17.23
C LEU A 10 -72.11 -2.17 -18.54
N ALA A 11 -72.12 -1.03 -19.23
CA ALA A 11 -71.66 -0.84 -20.59
C ALA A 11 -70.16 -1.10 -20.73
N LEU A 12 -69.83 -1.82 -21.80
CA LEU A 12 -68.56 -1.78 -22.50
C LEU A 12 -68.28 -0.34 -22.94
N LEU A 13 -67.45 0.38 -22.18
CA LEU A 13 -66.71 1.52 -22.70
C LEU A 13 -65.27 1.06 -22.95
N GLY A 14 -64.99 0.85 -24.23
CA GLY A 14 -63.65 0.68 -24.74
C GLY A 14 -62.83 1.93 -24.46
N GLY A 15 -61.97 1.83 -23.45
CA GLY A 15 -60.78 2.65 -23.35
C GLY A 15 -59.61 1.81 -23.85
N THR A 16 -59.21 2.01 -25.12
CA THR A 16 -57.86 1.65 -25.57
C THR A 16 -56.87 2.55 -24.85
N GLN A 17 -56.59 2.27 -23.57
CA GLN A 17 -55.32 2.67 -23.02
C GLN A 17 -54.29 1.74 -23.64
N ASN A 18 -53.67 2.23 -24.72
CA ASN A 18 -52.27 1.95 -24.99
C ASN A 18 -51.44 2.53 -23.83
N GLY A 19 -51.68 2.02 -22.62
CA GLY A 19 -50.68 1.97 -21.59
C GLY A 19 -49.67 0.97 -22.12
N VAL A 20 -48.71 1.47 -22.91
CA VAL A 20 -47.37 0.92 -22.87
C VAL A 20 -46.95 1.09 -21.42
N SER A 21 -47.37 0.14 -20.59
CA SER A 21 -46.71 -0.17 -19.34
C SER A 21 -45.34 -0.56 -19.82
N ALA A 22 -44.46 0.43 -19.91
CA ALA A 22 -43.04 0.23 -20.02
C ALA A 22 -42.71 -0.59 -18.79
N SER A 23 -42.77 -1.91 -18.98
CA SER A 23 -42.04 -2.86 -18.20
C SER A 23 -40.64 -2.27 -18.12
N VAL A 24 -40.34 -1.64 -17.00
CA VAL A 24 -38.98 -1.35 -16.58
C VAL A 24 -38.39 -2.74 -16.32
N HIS A 25 -38.10 -3.47 -17.41
CA HIS A 25 -36.97 -4.36 -17.46
C HIS A 25 -35.78 -3.42 -17.22
N GLY A 26 -35.40 -3.16 -15.97
CA GLY A 26 -35.02 -4.21 -15.04
C GLY A 26 -33.68 -4.78 -15.48
N GLY A 27 -32.85 -3.95 -16.16
CA GLY A 27 -31.44 -4.25 -16.30
C GLY A 27 -30.86 -4.33 -14.90
N SER A 28 -30.46 -5.53 -14.50
CA SER A 28 -29.64 -5.80 -13.33
C SER A 28 -28.44 -4.85 -13.36
N GLY A 29 -28.37 -3.91 -12.42
CA GLY A 29 -27.20 -3.03 -12.32
C GLY A 29 -25.94 -3.88 -12.19
N ARG A 30 -24.89 -3.55 -12.95
CA ARG A 30 -23.61 -4.25 -12.87
C ARG A 30 -22.77 -3.65 -11.75
N VAL A 31 -22.29 -4.51 -10.86
CA VAL A 31 -21.47 -4.10 -9.72
C VAL A 31 -20.08 -4.72 -9.85
N LEU A 32 -19.04 -3.92 -9.74
CA LEU A 32 -17.69 -4.40 -9.45
C LEU A 32 -17.44 -4.29 -7.95
N PHE A 33 -17.25 -5.41 -7.25
CA PHE A 33 -16.92 -5.45 -5.83
C PHE A 33 -15.42 -5.74 -5.65
N LEU A 34 -14.68 -4.75 -5.16
CA LEU A 34 -13.27 -4.86 -4.79
C LEU A 34 -13.12 -5.04 -3.28
N GLY A 35 -12.33 -6.02 -2.86
CA GLY A 35 -12.18 -6.36 -1.43
C GLY A 35 -10.76 -6.70 -1.00
N ASP A 36 -10.48 -6.57 0.29
CA ASP A 36 -9.24 -7.04 0.94
C ASP A 36 -9.45 -8.34 1.74
N SER A 37 -8.63 -8.59 2.78
CA SER A 37 -8.71 -9.81 3.60
C SER A 37 -10.06 -9.99 4.29
N PHE A 38 -10.76 -8.93 4.66
CA PHE A 38 -12.11 -9.05 5.26
C PHE A 38 -13.10 -9.68 4.28
N SER A 39 -12.94 -9.37 2.99
CA SER A 39 -13.83 -9.86 1.95
C SER A 39 -13.56 -11.31 1.52
N ILE A 40 -12.44 -11.93 1.93
CA ILE A 40 -12.18 -13.35 1.62
C ILE A 40 -13.18 -14.26 2.36
N GLY A 41 -13.56 -13.87 3.58
CA GLY A 41 -14.33 -14.68 4.53
C GLY A 41 -15.84 -14.41 4.55
N ALA A 42 -16.41 -14.40 5.75
CA ALA A 42 -17.85 -14.27 5.97
C ALA A 42 -18.40 -12.92 5.47
N PHE A 43 -17.70 -11.82 5.75
CA PHE A 43 -18.14 -10.47 5.33
C PHE A 43 -18.36 -10.40 3.80
N GLY A 44 -17.34 -10.73 3.01
CA GLY A 44 -17.43 -10.60 1.56
C GLY A 44 -18.42 -11.57 0.93
N ARG A 45 -18.53 -12.81 1.46
CA ARG A 45 -19.56 -13.78 1.01
C ARG A 45 -20.97 -13.27 1.27
N THR A 46 -21.24 -12.77 2.47
CA THR A 46 -22.56 -12.23 2.81
C THR A 46 -22.88 -11.02 1.93
N LEU A 47 -21.96 -10.08 1.76
CA LEU A 47 -22.19 -8.89 0.94
C LEU A 47 -22.43 -9.23 -0.55
N ASP A 48 -21.61 -10.10 -1.14
CA ASP A 48 -21.80 -10.61 -2.52
C ASP A 48 -23.17 -11.27 -2.68
N THR A 49 -23.53 -12.17 -1.77
CA THR A 49 -24.82 -12.87 -1.81
C THR A 49 -25.98 -11.88 -1.74
N ARG A 50 -25.97 -10.92 -0.80
CA ARG A 50 -27.06 -9.93 -0.68
C ARG A 50 -27.23 -9.07 -1.93
N MET A 51 -26.12 -8.61 -2.51
CA MET A 51 -26.18 -7.84 -3.76
C MET A 51 -26.77 -8.66 -4.91
N ARG A 52 -26.45 -9.96 -5.00
CA ARG A 52 -27.03 -10.87 -6.01
C ARG A 52 -28.49 -11.19 -5.76
N GLU A 53 -28.89 -11.39 -4.50
CA GLU A 53 -30.29 -11.61 -4.10
C GLU A 53 -31.16 -10.38 -4.43
N ASP A 54 -30.58 -9.18 -4.41
CA ASP A 54 -31.20 -7.94 -4.88
C ASP A 54 -31.25 -7.82 -6.42
N GLY A 55 -30.81 -8.85 -7.15
CA GLY A 55 -30.90 -8.94 -8.61
C GLY A 55 -29.77 -8.22 -9.35
N LEU A 56 -28.64 -7.94 -8.70
CA LEU A 56 -27.50 -7.27 -9.34
C LEU A 56 -26.54 -8.27 -10.01
N ASP A 57 -25.96 -7.85 -11.14
CA ASP A 57 -24.88 -8.58 -11.80
C ASP A 57 -23.54 -8.23 -11.15
N VAL A 58 -23.19 -8.96 -10.10
CA VAL A 58 -21.98 -8.68 -9.31
C VAL A 58 -20.76 -9.39 -9.90
N PHE A 59 -19.66 -8.66 -10.01
CA PHE A 59 -18.33 -9.12 -10.33
C PHE A 59 -17.44 -8.84 -9.13
N THR A 60 -17.07 -9.88 -8.40
CA THR A 60 -16.30 -9.79 -7.16
C THR A 60 -14.84 -10.10 -7.47
N VAL A 61 -13.94 -9.22 -7.04
CA VAL A 61 -12.49 -9.37 -7.16
C VAL A 61 -11.86 -8.96 -5.83
N VAL A 62 -11.38 -9.95 -5.08
CA VAL A 62 -10.90 -9.79 -3.72
C VAL A 62 -9.50 -10.36 -3.60
N ALA A 63 -8.59 -9.59 -3.03
CA ALA A 63 -7.23 -10.01 -2.77
C ALA A 63 -6.85 -9.74 -1.31
N GLY A 64 -6.52 -10.78 -0.56
CA GLY A 64 -6.10 -10.66 0.83
C GLY A 64 -4.87 -9.75 0.97
N GLY A 65 -4.95 -8.79 1.91
CA GLY A 65 -3.91 -7.79 2.12
C GLY A 65 -3.90 -6.65 1.10
N ALA A 66 -4.85 -6.60 0.16
CA ALA A 66 -4.87 -5.57 -0.85
C ALA A 66 -5.08 -4.17 -0.25
N SER A 67 -4.35 -3.23 -0.84
CA SER A 67 -4.48 -1.78 -0.70
C SER A 67 -4.58 -1.18 -2.10
N PRO A 68 -4.81 0.13 -2.27
CA PRO A 68 -4.82 0.77 -3.59
C PRO A 68 -3.61 0.46 -4.49
N TYR A 69 -2.43 0.19 -3.92
CA TYR A 69 -1.24 -0.23 -4.66
C TYR A 69 -1.44 -1.50 -5.50
N TYR A 70 -2.32 -2.40 -5.06
CA TYR A 70 -2.63 -3.63 -5.80
C TYR A 70 -3.47 -3.31 -7.04
N TRP A 71 -4.44 -2.42 -6.88
CA TRP A 71 -5.48 -2.14 -7.87
C TRP A 71 -5.06 -1.15 -8.93
N LEU A 72 -4.25 -0.15 -8.59
CA LEU A 72 -3.89 0.93 -9.52
C LEU A 72 -2.81 0.50 -10.51
N SER A 73 -3.05 0.76 -11.81
CA SER A 73 -2.10 0.49 -12.91
C SER A 73 -0.85 1.37 -12.91
N SER A 74 -0.88 2.52 -12.23
CA SER A 74 0.31 3.36 -11.98
C SER A 74 1.35 2.68 -11.09
N TYR A 75 1.01 1.55 -10.48
CA TYR A 75 1.90 0.75 -9.65
C TYR A 75 2.11 -0.64 -10.25
N GLN A 76 3.26 -1.23 -9.93
CA GLN A 76 3.62 -2.58 -10.39
C GLN A 76 2.55 -3.62 -10.07
N SER A 77 2.50 -4.68 -10.88
CA SER A 77 1.66 -5.84 -10.61
C SER A 77 2.17 -6.58 -9.38
N LEU A 78 1.33 -6.67 -8.36
CA LEU A 78 1.68 -7.33 -7.09
C LEU A 78 1.02 -8.72 -7.02
N PRO A 79 1.76 -9.74 -6.53
CA PRO A 79 1.17 -11.04 -6.24
C PRO A 79 0.30 -10.96 -4.98
N CYS A 80 -0.67 -11.87 -4.87
CA CYS A 80 -1.42 -12.09 -3.64
C CYS A 80 -1.19 -13.53 -3.19
N ALA A 81 -0.67 -13.70 -1.97
CA ALA A 81 -0.38 -15.00 -1.36
C ALA A 81 -1.24 -15.34 -0.13
N ILE A 82 -2.10 -14.40 0.28
CA ILE A 82 -2.97 -14.56 1.46
C ILE A 82 -4.30 -15.22 1.06
N GLY A 83 -4.72 -15.02 -0.17
CA GLY A 83 -5.96 -15.56 -0.73
C GLY A 83 -6.55 -14.62 -1.76
N TYR A 84 -7.03 -15.20 -2.85
CA TYR A 84 -7.69 -14.49 -3.94
C TYR A 84 -9.06 -15.10 -4.17
N TRP A 85 -10.07 -14.25 -4.33
CA TRP A 85 -11.41 -14.66 -4.67
C TRP A 85 -11.94 -13.81 -5.82
N GLU A 86 -12.36 -14.49 -6.87
CA GLU A 86 -12.97 -13.90 -8.05
C GLU A 86 -14.30 -14.59 -8.33
N LYS A 87 -15.35 -13.82 -8.57
CA LYS A 87 -16.67 -14.37 -8.86
C LYS A 87 -17.42 -13.48 -9.84
N SER A 88 -17.83 -14.06 -10.95
CA SER A 88 -18.73 -13.45 -11.93
C SER A 88 -20.13 -14.05 -11.80
N PRO A 89 -21.13 -13.58 -12.57
CA PRO A 89 -22.42 -14.26 -12.65
C PRO A 89 -22.35 -15.71 -13.16
N LYS A 90 -21.24 -16.11 -13.80
CA LYS A 90 -21.11 -17.41 -14.48
C LYS A 90 -20.12 -18.36 -13.81
N ASP A 91 -19.17 -17.84 -13.05
CA ASP A 91 -18.05 -18.61 -12.53
C ASP A 91 -17.56 -18.06 -11.19
N GLU A 92 -17.01 -18.94 -10.35
CA GLU A 92 -16.37 -18.59 -9.08
C GLU A 92 -15.04 -19.31 -8.95
N ARG A 93 -14.00 -18.56 -8.61
CA ARG A 93 -12.65 -19.06 -8.40
C ARG A 93 -12.07 -18.54 -7.10
N ARG A 94 -11.52 -19.45 -6.30
CA ARG A 94 -10.78 -19.13 -5.07
C ARG A 94 -9.41 -19.77 -5.13
N LEU A 95 -8.37 -18.97 -4.91
CA LEU A 95 -6.98 -19.40 -5.02
C LEU A 95 -6.23 -18.96 -3.77
N GLY A 96 -5.30 -19.79 -3.29
CA GLY A 96 -4.37 -19.36 -2.24
C GLY A 96 -3.32 -18.37 -2.75
N TYR A 97 -3.01 -18.42 -4.04
CA TYR A 97 -1.99 -17.58 -4.66
C TYR A 97 -2.37 -17.17 -6.08
N ILE A 98 -2.08 -15.90 -6.42
CA ILE A 98 -2.02 -15.41 -7.80
C ILE A 98 -0.78 -14.55 -8.01
N LYS A 99 -0.22 -14.61 -9.23
CA LYS A 99 1.01 -13.88 -9.57
C LYS A 99 0.80 -12.37 -9.70
N ALA A 100 -0.39 -11.95 -10.12
CA ALA A 100 -0.71 -10.54 -10.33
C ALA A 100 -2.20 -10.31 -10.06
N VAL A 101 -2.51 -9.41 -9.12
CA VAL A 101 -3.88 -8.92 -8.91
C VAL A 101 -4.29 -8.06 -10.12
N PRO A 102 -5.49 -8.26 -10.71
CA PRO A 102 -5.97 -7.44 -11.82
C PRO A 102 -6.07 -5.96 -11.46
N LYS A 103 -5.76 -5.09 -12.43
CA LYS A 103 -5.81 -3.64 -12.23
C LYS A 103 -7.24 -3.11 -12.42
N ILE A 104 -7.63 -2.13 -11.60
CA ILE A 104 -8.97 -1.56 -11.62
C ILE A 104 -9.30 -0.93 -12.98
N GLU A 105 -8.34 -0.29 -13.65
CA GLU A 105 -8.57 0.29 -14.97
C GLU A 105 -8.95 -0.76 -16.02
N ASP A 106 -8.35 -1.95 -15.95
CA ASP A 106 -8.66 -3.08 -16.83
C ASP A 106 -10.05 -3.65 -16.49
N LEU A 107 -10.31 -3.88 -15.20
CA LEU A 107 -11.60 -4.38 -14.70
C LEU A 107 -12.76 -3.46 -15.10
N LEU A 108 -12.59 -2.14 -14.95
CA LEU A 108 -13.61 -1.16 -15.34
C LEU A 108 -13.86 -1.18 -16.86
N THR A 109 -12.82 -1.44 -17.66
CA THR A 109 -12.91 -1.50 -19.12
C THR A 109 -13.63 -2.77 -19.58
N GLU A 110 -13.30 -3.91 -18.97
CA GLU A 110 -13.88 -5.21 -19.28
C GLU A 110 -15.33 -5.32 -18.81
N ILE A 111 -15.57 -5.07 -17.52
CA ILE A 111 -16.85 -5.31 -16.86
C ILE A 111 -17.85 -4.20 -17.18
N ARG A 112 -17.38 -2.96 -17.36
CA ARG A 112 -18.20 -1.74 -17.52
C ARG A 112 -19.30 -1.66 -16.44
N PRO A 113 -18.93 -1.63 -15.15
CA PRO A 113 -19.89 -1.62 -14.06
C PRO A 113 -20.63 -0.28 -13.98
N ASP A 114 -21.88 -0.31 -13.51
CA ASP A 114 -22.64 0.89 -13.15
C ASP A 114 -22.21 1.40 -11.75
N PHE A 115 -21.86 0.46 -10.88
CA PHE A 115 -21.43 0.72 -9.50
C PHE A 115 -20.13 -0.02 -9.18
N VAL A 116 -19.26 0.64 -8.41
CA VAL A 116 -18.07 0.03 -7.83
C VAL A 116 -18.19 0.07 -6.32
N VAL A 117 -18.28 -1.09 -5.69
CA VAL A 117 -18.24 -1.25 -4.24
C VAL A 117 -16.80 -1.54 -3.85
N VAL A 118 -16.23 -0.73 -2.96
CA VAL A 118 -14.84 -0.87 -2.53
C VAL A 118 -14.81 -1.12 -1.02
N GLN A 119 -14.40 -2.32 -0.61
CA GLN A 119 -14.03 -2.61 0.77
C GLN A 119 -12.50 -2.79 0.82
N THR A 120 -11.81 -1.68 1.05
CA THR A 120 -10.38 -1.66 1.36
C THR A 120 -10.12 -0.53 2.33
N GLY A 121 -9.08 -0.65 3.14
CA GLY A 121 -8.55 0.50 3.87
C GLY A 121 -7.79 0.15 5.13
N VAL A 122 -8.02 -1.01 5.74
CA VAL A 122 -7.23 -1.39 6.92
C VAL A 122 -5.72 -1.49 6.61
N ASN A 123 -5.38 -1.90 5.38
CA ASN A 123 -4.00 -1.97 4.91
C ASN A 123 -3.37 -0.58 4.67
N LEU A 124 -4.16 0.49 4.62
CA LEU A 124 -3.67 1.87 4.54
C LEU A 124 -3.14 2.39 5.88
N TYR A 125 -3.44 1.73 7.01
CA TYR A 125 -2.83 2.11 8.29
C TYR A 125 -1.30 2.02 8.24
N ALA A 126 -0.75 1.03 7.53
CA ALA A 126 0.70 0.90 7.35
C ALA A 126 1.29 2.14 6.65
N THR A 127 0.64 2.61 5.59
CA THR A 127 1.01 3.84 4.89
C THR A 127 0.86 5.08 5.78
N LEU A 128 -0.28 5.21 6.47
CA LEU A 128 -0.63 6.40 7.26
C LEU A 128 0.26 6.59 8.50
N ARG A 129 0.71 5.47 9.12
CA ARG A 129 1.53 5.47 10.33
C ARG A 129 3.03 5.24 10.06
N SER A 130 3.41 5.14 8.78
CA SER A 130 4.78 4.83 8.38
C SER A 130 5.75 5.83 9.01
N LYS A 131 6.80 5.33 9.67
CA LYS A 131 7.88 6.17 10.21
C LYS A 131 8.90 6.58 9.14
N ARG A 132 8.75 6.07 7.91
CA ARG A 132 9.69 6.25 6.80
C ARG A 132 9.68 7.67 6.21
N ARG A 133 8.64 8.45 6.50
CA ARG A 133 8.45 9.82 6.00
C ARG A 133 7.66 10.66 7.00
N PRO A 134 7.73 11.99 6.88
CA PRO A 134 6.90 12.91 7.65
C PRO A 134 5.41 12.55 7.60
N LYS A 135 4.68 12.90 8.68
CA LYS A 135 3.27 12.54 8.85
C LYS A 135 2.37 13.14 7.76
N ASP A 136 2.64 14.38 7.36
CA ASP A 136 1.98 15.07 6.26
C ASP A 136 2.19 14.36 4.91
N GLU A 137 3.40 13.87 4.63
CA GLU A 137 3.64 13.06 3.42
C GLU A 137 2.91 11.71 3.45
N ASN A 138 2.75 11.09 4.63
CA ASN A 138 1.93 9.88 4.77
C ASN A 138 0.45 10.16 4.45
N VAL A 139 -0.08 11.27 4.97
CA VAL A 139 -1.47 11.69 4.72
C VAL A 139 -1.67 11.96 3.23
N GLU A 140 -0.76 12.69 2.59
CA GLU A 140 -0.86 13.02 1.18
C GLU A 140 -0.76 11.78 0.28
N GLU A 141 0.10 10.80 0.62
CA GLU A 141 0.13 9.53 -0.11
C GLU A 141 -1.21 8.80 -0.02
N VAL A 142 -1.75 8.64 1.20
CA VAL A 142 -3.03 7.95 1.39
C VAL A 142 -4.12 8.66 0.62
N ARG A 143 -4.16 10.00 0.66
CA ARG A 143 -5.07 10.84 -0.12
C ARG A 143 -4.93 10.54 -1.62
N SER A 144 -3.71 10.61 -2.15
CA SER A 144 -3.41 10.39 -3.57
C SER A 144 -3.81 9.00 -4.05
N LEU A 145 -3.61 7.96 -3.24
CA LEU A 145 -4.01 6.60 -3.57
C LEU A 145 -5.53 6.45 -3.70
N ILE A 146 -6.28 7.03 -2.77
CA ILE A 146 -7.75 7.01 -2.79
C ILE A 146 -8.27 7.85 -3.95
N ASP A 147 -7.68 9.04 -4.16
CA ASP A 147 -8.01 9.97 -5.25
C ASP A 147 -7.84 9.30 -6.61
N GLN A 148 -6.73 8.61 -6.86
CA GLN A 148 -6.48 7.88 -8.10
C GLN A 148 -7.54 6.80 -8.34
N MET A 149 -7.92 6.01 -7.31
CA MET A 149 -8.97 5.00 -7.47
C MET A 149 -10.34 5.64 -7.76
N CYS A 150 -10.72 6.67 -7.00
CA CYS A 150 -11.96 7.42 -7.22
C CYS A 150 -12.02 8.03 -8.62
N PHE A 151 -10.92 8.62 -9.07
CA PHE A 151 -10.80 9.17 -10.42
C PHE A 151 -10.97 8.08 -11.49
N SER A 152 -10.27 6.94 -11.39
CA SER A 152 -10.40 5.84 -12.34
C SER A 152 -11.86 5.36 -12.46
N ILE A 153 -12.55 5.22 -11.34
CA ILE A 153 -13.97 4.84 -11.29
C ILE A 153 -14.85 5.91 -11.97
N ALA A 154 -14.72 7.17 -11.55
CA ALA A 154 -15.59 8.24 -12.03
C ALA A 154 -15.34 8.60 -13.50
N LYS A 155 -14.09 8.52 -13.97
CA LYS A 155 -13.71 8.70 -15.39
C LYS A 155 -14.42 7.69 -16.30
N ARG A 156 -14.76 6.51 -15.78
CA ARG A 156 -15.52 5.47 -16.49
C ARG A 156 -17.03 5.63 -16.36
N GLY A 157 -17.50 6.68 -15.67
CA GLY A 157 -18.92 6.98 -15.46
C GLY A 157 -19.61 6.12 -14.40
N ALA A 158 -18.87 5.23 -13.74
CA ALA A 158 -19.38 4.39 -12.66
C ALA A 158 -19.50 5.19 -11.36
N LYS A 159 -20.47 4.84 -10.52
CA LYS A 159 -20.63 5.44 -9.20
C LYS A 159 -19.88 4.61 -8.16
N SER A 160 -19.22 5.25 -7.20
CA SER A 160 -18.48 4.53 -6.16
C SER A 160 -19.23 4.49 -4.83
N TYR A 161 -19.15 3.35 -4.15
CA TYR A 161 -19.65 3.15 -2.79
C TYR A 161 -18.55 2.49 -1.96
N TRP A 162 -18.05 3.19 -0.96
CA TRP A 162 -16.87 2.78 -0.20
C TRP A 162 -17.24 2.32 1.21
N VAL A 163 -16.85 1.10 1.54
CA VAL A 163 -16.96 0.55 2.89
C VAL A 163 -15.69 0.95 3.64
N LEU A 164 -15.79 1.93 4.54
CA LEU A 164 -14.64 2.39 5.32
C LEU A 164 -14.14 1.30 6.26
N PRO A 165 -12.88 1.37 6.75
CA PRO A 165 -12.32 0.38 7.66
C PRO A 165 -13.21 0.16 8.89
N PRO A 166 -13.40 -1.09 9.34
CA PRO A 166 -14.10 -1.36 10.60
C PRO A 166 -13.25 -0.91 11.80
N HIS A 167 -13.87 -0.87 12.98
CA HIS A 167 -13.13 -0.66 14.22
C HIS A 167 -12.07 -1.76 14.40
N SER A 168 -10.84 -1.41 14.73
CA SER A 168 -9.77 -2.35 15.10
C SER A 168 -9.51 -2.24 16.60
N HIS A 169 -8.84 -3.22 17.20
CA HIS A 169 -8.46 -3.13 18.60
C HIS A 169 -7.56 -1.90 18.85
N GLU A 170 -7.87 -1.08 19.86
CA GLU A 170 -7.20 0.21 20.07
C GLU A 170 -5.70 0.09 20.38
N ALA A 171 -5.30 -1.00 21.05
CA ALA A 171 -3.87 -1.28 21.26
C ALA A 171 -3.11 -1.60 19.96
N ARG A 172 -3.80 -2.04 18.90
CA ARG A 172 -3.19 -2.28 17.58
C ARG A 172 -3.18 -1.00 16.76
N TYR A 173 -4.33 -0.34 16.67
CA TYR A 173 -4.49 0.96 16.01
C TYR A 173 -5.26 1.91 16.94
N PRO A 174 -4.60 2.92 17.51
CA PRO A 174 -5.26 3.91 18.37
C PRO A 174 -6.49 4.55 17.70
N LEU A 175 -7.52 4.86 18.48
CA LEU A 175 -8.81 5.35 17.96
C LEU A 175 -8.66 6.62 17.12
N ASP A 176 -7.78 7.53 17.49
CA ASP A 176 -7.49 8.76 16.73
C ASP A 176 -6.94 8.46 15.34
N LEU A 177 -6.02 7.50 15.21
CA LEU A 177 -5.52 7.01 13.92
C LEU A 177 -6.64 6.38 13.08
N GLN A 178 -7.53 5.61 13.72
CA GLN A 178 -8.67 5.00 13.04
C GLN A 178 -9.63 6.06 12.46
N MET A 179 -9.94 7.08 13.27
CA MET A 179 -10.79 8.20 12.86
C MET A 179 -10.13 9.05 11.77
N GLU A 180 -8.82 9.28 11.87
CA GLU A 180 -8.05 10.02 10.86
C GLU A 180 -8.14 9.37 9.49
N LEU A 181 -7.88 8.06 9.41
CA LEU A 181 -7.98 7.33 8.14
C LEU A 181 -9.40 7.35 7.57
N ALA A 182 -10.42 7.10 8.40
CA ALA A 182 -11.81 7.08 7.96
C ALA A 182 -12.26 8.45 7.43
N ASN A 183 -11.87 9.54 8.11
CA ASN A 183 -12.19 10.90 7.66
C ASN A 183 -11.47 11.24 6.35
N LEU A 184 -10.17 10.91 6.24
CA LEU A 184 -9.40 11.14 5.02
C LEU A 184 -10.04 10.43 3.81
N MET A 185 -10.40 9.15 3.97
CA MET A 185 -11.11 8.40 2.92
C MET A 185 -12.46 9.02 2.58
N LYS A 186 -13.24 9.38 3.60
CA LYS A 186 -14.57 9.99 3.43
C LYS A 186 -14.51 11.30 2.67
N ASP A 187 -13.54 12.15 2.96
CA ASP A 187 -13.40 13.45 2.31
C ASP A 187 -13.06 13.29 0.83
N VAL A 188 -12.06 12.45 0.49
CA VAL A 188 -11.68 12.19 -0.91
C VAL A 188 -12.84 11.55 -1.69
N VAL A 189 -13.50 10.53 -1.14
CA VAL A 189 -14.61 9.86 -1.85
C VAL A 189 -15.75 10.83 -2.18
N LYS A 190 -16.04 11.78 -1.29
CA LYS A 190 -17.08 12.79 -1.50
C LYS A 190 -16.73 13.78 -2.60
N GLU A 191 -15.46 14.12 -2.81
CA GLU A 191 -15.03 14.99 -3.92
C GLU A 191 -15.42 14.42 -5.29
N TYR A 192 -15.55 13.09 -5.38
CA TYR A 192 -15.98 12.37 -6.58
C TYR A 192 -17.47 11.99 -6.58
N ASN A 193 -18.28 12.59 -5.71
CA ASN A 193 -19.70 12.23 -5.48
C ASN A 193 -19.91 10.74 -5.15
N GLY A 194 -18.90 10.08 -4.57
CA GLY A 194 -19.04 8.73 -4.05
C GLY A 194 -19.79 8.71 -2.71
N ALA A 195 -20.39 7.57 -2.39
CA ALA A 195 -20.98 7.32 -1.08
C ALA A 195 -20.03 6.53 -0.18
N VAL A 196 -20.21 6.65 1.13
CA VAL A 196 -19.41 5.93 2.12
C VAL A 196 -20.29 5.26 3.17
N PHE A 197 -19.90 4.06 3.58
CA PHE A 197 -20.41 3.40 4.77
C PHE A 197 -19.38 3.50 5.90
N GLU A 198 -19.73 4.20 6.98
CA GLU A 198 -18.85 4.43 8.12
C GLU A 198 -18.84 3.22 9.07
N SER A 199 -18.12 2.15 8.71
CA SER A 199 -18.10 0.87 9.44
C SER A 199 -17.79 0.99 10.94
N GLN A 200 -16.98 1.97 11.35
CA GLN A 200 -16.65 2.23 12.76
C GLN A 200 -17.88 2.53 13.63
N LYS A 201 -18.99 3.00 13.06
CA LYS A 201 -20.25 3.24 13.80
C LYS A 201 -21.02 1.97 14.12
N TYR A 202 -20.67 0.87 13.46
CA TYR A 202 -21.45 -0.38 13.47
C TYR A 202 -20.63 -1.60 13.89
N THR A 203 -19.34 -1.41 14.11
CA THR A 203 -18.39 -2.46 14.45
C THR A 203 -17.63 -2.05 15.71
N HIS A 204 -17.36 -3.02 16.58
CA HIS A 204 -16.53 -2.83 17.76
C HIS A 204 -15.73 -4.10 17.97
N PHE A 205 -14.41 -3.96 18.01
CA PHE A 205 -13.50 -5.11 18.11
C PHE A 205 -13.38 -5.50 19.59
N THR A 206 -13.91 -6.66 19.96
CA THR A 206 -13.96 -7.12 21.36
C THR A 206 -13.05 -8.30 21.65
N ASP A 207 -12.53 -8.97 20.62
CA ASP A 207 -11.65 -10.11 20.79
C ASP A 207 -10.35 -9.71 21.49
N PRO A 208 -9.81 -10.59 22.37
CA PRO A 208 -8.65 -10.26 23.16
C PRO A 208 -7.41 -10.08 22.29
N TYR A 209 -6.68 -8.99 22.52
CA TYR A 209 -5.39 -8.68 21.92
C TYR A 209 -4.27 -8.81 22.98
N PRO A 210 -3.10 -9.41 22.68
CA PRO A 210 -2.61 -9.85 21.37
C PRO A 210 -2.90 -11.34 21.05
N SER A 211 -3.83 -12.00 21.75
CA SER A 211 -4.21 -13.38 21.41
C SER A 211 -4.85 -13.51 20.03
N THR A 212 -5.42 -12.41 19.51
CA THR A 212 -5.83 -12.22 18.12
C THR A 212 -5.00 -11.09 17.51
N ASP A 213 -5.12 -10.88 16.19
CA ASP A 213 -4.37 -9.83 15.49
C ASP A 213 -4.91 -8.40 15.74
N GLY A 214 -6.06 -8.27 16.40
CA GLY A 214 -6.71 -6.98 16.67
C GLY A 214 -7.34 -6.32 15.44
N ILE A 215 -7.53 -7.07 14.35
CA ILE A 215 -8.00 -6.56 13.06
C ILE A 215 -9.16 -7.41 12.52
N HIS A 216 -8.98 -8.73 12.41
CA HIS A 216 -9.94 -9.61 11.73
C HIS A 216 -11.06 -10.08 12.66
N TYR A 217 -12.30 -9.80 12.26
CA TYR A 217 -13.50 -10.22 12.99
C TYR A 217 -13.78 -11.70 12.79
N GLY A 218 -14.34 -12.33 13.84
CA GLY A 218 -14.94 -13.66 13.73
C GLY A 218 -16.08 -13.69 12.70
N PRO A 219 -16.44 -14.88 12.18
CA PRO A 219 -17.45 -15.02 11.13
C PRO A 219 -18.80 -14.38 11.45
N ASP A 220 -19.29 -14.50 12.69
CA ASP A 220 -20.61 -13.99 13.08
C ASP A 220 -20.66 -12.46 13.04
N ASP A 221 -19.68 -11.78 13.63
CA ASP A 221 -19.59 -10.32 13.60
C ASP A 221 -19.34 -9.79 12.18
N ALA A 222 -18.50 -10.48 11.41
CA ALA A 222 -18.25 -10.16 10.01
C ALA A 222 -19.53 -10.27 9.15
N THR A 223 -20.38 -11.27 9.41
CA THR A 223 -21.70 -11.39 8.77
C THR A 223 -22.63 -10.25 9.19
N VAL A 224 -22.74 -9.95 10.48
CA VAL A 224 -23.58 -8.83 10.96
C VAL A 224 -23.14 -7.50 10.34
N TRP A 225 -21.84 -7.26 10.24
CA TRP A 225 -21.30 -6.08 9.56
C TRP A 225 -21.70 -6.04 8.08
N ALA A 226 -21.53 -7.15 7.34
CA ALA A 226 -21.89 -7.23 5.93
C ALA A 226 -23.40 -7.01 5.68
N GLU A 227 -24.27 -7.51 6.55
CA GLU A 227 -25.72 -7.29 6.44
C GLU A 227 -26.07 -5.80 6.56
N ARG A 228 -25.41 -5.07 7.47
CA ARG A 228 -25.60 -3.62 7.60
C ARG A 228 -25.11 -2.87 6.37
N VAL A 229 -23.95 -3.26 5.82
CA VAL A 229 -23.41 -2.68 4.59
C VAL A 229 -24.36 -2.93 3.41
N ALA A 230 -24.85 -4.16 3.26
CA ALA A 230 -25.76 -4.52 2.18
C ALA A 230 -27.08 -3.73 2.26
N SER A 231 -27.64 -3.59 3.47
CA SER A 231 -28.86 -2.82 3.68
C SER A 231 -28.69 -1.34 3.34
N ASP A 232 -27.56 -0.72 3.71
CA ASP A 232 -27.27 0.69 3.39
C ASP A 232 -27.02 0.87 1.88
N PHE A 233 -26.28 -0.05 1.26
CA PHE A 233 -26.01 -0.04 -0.17
C PHE A 233 -27.30 -0.12 -0.99
N LYS A 234 -28.27 -0.95 -0.57
CA LYS A 234 -29.60 -1.02 -1.20
C LYS A 234 -30.33 0.31 -1.18
N VAL A 235 -30.26 1.06 -0.07
CA VAL A 235 -30.83 2.41 0.01
C VAL A 235 -30.12 3.36 -0.96
N TYR A 236 -28.79 3.30 -1.01
CA TYR A 236 -27.98 4.09 -1.93
C TYR A 236 -28.34 3.84 -3.41
N LEU A 237 -28.57 2.58 -3.81
CA LEU A 237 -28.99 2.23 -5.17
C LEU A 237 -30.35 2.87 -5.53
N ASN A 238 -31.31 2.84 -4.62
CA ASN A 238 -32.64 3.41 -4.83
C ASN A 238 -32.60 4.93 -5.02
N ILE A 239 -31.73 5.62 -4.32
CA ILE A 239 -31.53 7.07 -4.47
C ILE A 239 -30.86 7.38 -5.82
N ASN A 240 -29.96 6.52 -6.28
CA ASN A 240 -29.09 6.80 -7.43
C ASN A 240 -29.60 6.28 -8.77
N ALA A 241 -30.67 5.49 -8.81
CA ALA A 241 -31.27 5.00 -10.05
C ALA A 241 -31.76 6.14 -10.99
N SER A 242 -31.85 7.37 -10.50
CA SER A 242 -32.41 8.53 -11.22
C SER A 242 -31.39 9.63 -11.58
N TYR A 243 -30.10 9.49 -11.25
CA TYR A 243 -29.10 10.55 -11.42
C TYR A 243 -28.11 10.28 -12.56
N VAL A 244 -28.05 11.18 -13.55
CA VAL A 244 -27.08 11.17 -14.66
C VAL A 244 -25.77 11.83 -14.20
N SER A 245 -24.67 11.07 -14.21
CA SER A 245 -23.36 11.55 -13.74
C SER A 245 -22.75 12.58 -14.69
N ARG A 246 -22.15 13.64 -14.13
CA ARG A 246 -21.23 14.53 -14.85
C ARG A 246 -19.82 13.98 -14.66
N ILE A 247 -19.06 13.87 -15.75
CA ILE A 247 -17.67 13.42 -15.70
C ILE A 247 -16.86 14.43 -14.87
N PRO A 248 -16.23 14.03 -13.76
CA PRO A 248 -15.37 14.94 -13.02
C PRO A 248 -14.14 15.28 -13.86
N ILE A 249 -13.82 16.57 -13.92
CA ILE A 249 -12.57 17.06 -14.51
C ILE A 249 -11.54 17.08 -13.39
N ARG A 250 -10.57 16.16 -13.44
CA ARG A 250 -9.37 16.24 -12.60
C ARG A 250 -8.40 17.19 -13.28
N ALA A 251 -7.83 18.12 -12.51
CA ALA A 251 -6.61 18.78 -12.94
C ALA A 251 -5.53 17.69 -12.99
N GLU A 252 -5.12 17.27 -14.19
CA GLU A 252 -3.98 16.38 -14.36
C GLU A 252 -2.83 16.97 -13.52
N PRO A 253 -2.17 16.18 -12.65
CA PRO A 253 -0.97 16.66 -11.97
C PRO A 253 -0.02 17.12 -13.07
N VAL A 254 0.43 18.38 -12.98
CA VAL A 254 1.43 18.92 -13.90
C VAL A 254 2.63 17.99 -13.78
N THR A 255 2.82 17.12 -14.77
CA THR A 255 3.99 16.28 -14.87
C THR A 255 5.16 17.25 -14.79
N GLN A 256 5.95 17.16 -13.72
CA GLN A 256 7.18 17.93 -13.65
C GLN A 256 8.01 17.51 -14.84
N LEU A 257 7.99 18.32 -15.90
CA LEU A 257 8.98 18.29 -16.96
C LEU A 257 10.32 18.34 -16.23
N ALA A 258 11.12 17.28 -16.41
CA ALA A 258 12.47 17.19 -15.88
C ALA A 258 13.17 18.52 -16.17
N SER A 259 13.40 19.32 -15.13
CA SER A 259 14.09 20.58 -15.25
C SER A 259 15.56 20.25 -15.50
N THR A 260 15.97 20.29 -16.76
CA THR A 260 17.35 20.51 -17.15
C THR A 260 17.71 21.94 -16.77
N SER A 261 18.19 22.14 -15.54
CA SER A 261 18.83 23.40 -15.17
C SER A 261 20.34 23.25 -15.28
N THR A 262 20.88 23.78 -16.37
CA THR A 262 22.27 24.24 -16.44
C THR A 262 22.42 25.54 -15.67
N ASP A 263 23.60 25.70 -15.07
CA ASP A 263 24.07 26.78 -14.22
C ASP A 263 23.82 28.21 -14.71
N ALA A 264 23.57 29.11 -13.75
CA ALA A 264 24.15 30.44 -13.72
C ALA A 264 24.21 30.94 -12.27
N GLY A 265 25.42 31.04 -11.71
CA GLY A 265 25.67 31.64 -10.39
C GLY A 265 25.67 33.16 -10.40
N ALA A 266 25.46 33.78 -9.23
CA ALA A 266 26.41 34.69 -8.57
C ALA A 266 25.74 35.56 -7.48
N ALA A 267 26.39 35.54 -6.30
CA ALA A 267 26.64 36.63 -5.36
C ALA A 267 25.50 37.36 -4.61
N HIS A 268 25.49 37.20 -3.27
CA HIS A 268 25.64 38.29 -2.27
C HIS A 268 25.73 37.63 -0.86
N ALA A 269 26.89 37.67 -0.19
CA ALA A 269 27.39 38.72 0.71
C ALA A 269 26.93 38.59 2.19
N ALA A 270 27.87 38.13 3.01
CA ALA A 270 28.22 38.51 4.39
C ALA A 270 27.13 39.06 5.35
N MET A 271 26.99 38.42 6.52
CA MET A 271 26.94 39.14 7.80
C MET A 271 27.48 38.30 8.97
N ALA A 272 28.12 39.03 9.87
CA ALA A 272 28.99 38.61 10.95
C ALA A 272 28.27 38.03 12.17
N SER A 273 28.99 37.19 12.91
CA SER A 273 28.72 36.87 14.31
C SER A 273 28.90 38.09 15.22
N PRO A 274 28.36 38.02 16.45
CA PRO A 274 29.20 38.36 17.59
C PRO A 274 29.23 37.28 18.67
N LYS A 275 30.41 37.20 19.29
CA LYS A 275 30.78 36.42 20.47
C LYS A 275 30.17 37.02 21.75
N ALA A 276 29.81 36.15 22.70
CA ALA A 276 29.96 36.34 24.14
C ALA A 276 29.93 34.93 24.79
N SER A 277 31.04 34.36 25.27
CA SER A 277 31.70 34.59 26.57
C SER A 277 30.78 34.37 27.77
N ASN A 278 30.90 33.22 28.44
CA ASN A 278 31.18 33.18 29.88
C ASN A 278 31.71 31.81 30.33
N ASN A 279 32.86 31.87 31.01
CA ASN A 279 33.57 30.81 31.72
C ASN A 279 32.92 30.54 33.09
N LEU A 280 33.08 29.31 33.62
CA LEU A 280 33.56 28.96 34.98
C LEU A 280 33.53 27.41 35.17
N PRO A 281 34.27 26.82 36.13
CA PRO A 281 35.22 25.74 35.83
C PRO A 281 34.94 24.42 36.56
N LEU A 282 35.57 23.35 36.09
CA LEU A 282 35.75 22.08 36.81
C LEU A 282 37.22 21.89 37.25
N PRO A 283 37.48 21.19 38.36
CA PRO A 283 38.81 21.09 38.94
C PRO A 283 39.67 19.98 38.33
N LYS A 284 40.98 20.16 38.54
CA LYS A 284 42.15 19.48 37.98
C LYS A 284 42.41 18.11 38.62
N GLY A 285 43.11 17.26 37.87
CA GLY A 285 44.07 16.32 38.44
C GLY A 285 44.84 15.48 37.41
N MET A 286 46.13 15.81 37.23
CA MET A 286 47.29 14.87 37.04
C MET A 286 47.37 13.99 35.77
N VAL A 287 48.48 13.73 35.06
CA VAL A 287 49.94 14.05 35.08
C VAL A 287 50.54 13.81 33.66
N ARG A 288 51.62 14.55 33.32
CA ARG A 288 52.76 14.37 32.35
C ARG A 288 52.81 13.10 31.45
N ALA A 289 53.37 13.08 30.23
CA ALA A 289 54.68 13.61 29.80
C ALA A 289 54.92 13.59 28.25
N SER A 290 55.90 14.41 27.82
CA SER A 290 56.85 14.32 26.66
C SER A 290 56.32 14.16 25.22
N LYS A 291 56.42 15.15 24.32
CA LYS A 291 57.60 15.70 23.57
C LYS A 291 58.31 14.72 22.61
N SER A 292 58.15 14.95 21.30
CA SER A 292 59.25 14.93 20.31
C SER A 292 58.86 15.75 19.06
N GLU A 293 59.71 16.72 18.72
CA GLU A 293 59.69 17.60 17.54
C GLU A 293 60.45 16.99 16.34
N ALA A 294 60.40 17.72 15.22
CA ALA A 294 61.20 17.68 13.97
C ALA A 294 60.50 17.00 12.78
N ASN A 295 60.53 17.52 11.54
CA ASN A 295 61.04 18.77 10.96
C ASN A 295 60.39 18.91 9.57
N LEU A 296 60.09 20.13 9.17
CA LEU A 296 59.73 20.52 7.79
C LEU A 296 60.99 20.64 6.92
N PRO A 297 60.84 20.55 5.59
CA PRO A 297 61.51 21.54 4.75
C PRO A 297 60.56 22.21 3.76
N THR A 298 60.94 23.44 3.44
CA THR A 298 60.24 24.46 2.66
C THR A 298 60.61 24.42 1.17
N SER A 299 59.66 24.90 0.35
CA SER A 299 59.84 25.69 -0.88
C SER A 299 60.30 25.01 -2.19
N ALA A 300 59.43 25.06 -3.20
CA ALA A 300 59.77 25.61 -4.52
C ALA A 300 58.51 26.01 -5.32
N THR A 301 58.42 27.30 -5.64
CA THR A 301 57.59 27.91 -6.69
C THR A 301 58.14 27.56 -8.09
N ALA A 302 57.28 27.15 -9.02
CA ALA A 302 57.57 27.20 -10.46
C ALA A 302 56.28 27.41 -11.27
N ALA A 303 56.42 28.22 -12.33
CA ALA A 303 55.37 28.81 -13.13
C ALA A 303 54.77 27.86 -14.19
N VAL A 304 53.54 28.18 -14.58
CA VAL A 304 52.73 27.60 -15.67
C VAL A 304 53.27 28.04 -17.04
N PRO A 305 53.18 27.17 -18.07
CA PRO A 305 52.61 27.64 -19.33
C PRO A 305 51.63 26.64 -19.98
N GLY A 306 50.47 27.18 -20.39
CA GLY A 306 49.72 26.81 -21.61
C GLY A 306 49.18 25.39 -21.75
N TYR A 307 47.91 25.19 -21.38
CA TYR A 307 47.11 24.05 -21.84
C TYR A 307 46.06 24.53 -22.83
N GLN A 308 46.10 24.02 -24.07
CA GLN A 308 45.07 24.20 -25.09
C GLN A 308 43.93 23.19 -24.85
N HIS A 309 42.69 23.66 -24.92
CA HIS A 309 41.50 22.81 -24.89
C HIS A 309 41.45 21.91 -26.14
N PRO A 310 41.29 20.58 -26.00
CA PRO A 310 40.73 19.77 -27.07
C PRO A 310 39.20 19.95 -27.11
N VAL A 311 38.69 20.02 -28.32
CA VAL A 311 37.26 20.01 -28.65
C VAL A 311 36.71 18.63 -28.29
N GLU A 312 35.81 18.55 -27.30
CA GLU A 312 35.09 17.31 -26.98
C GLU A 312 33.93 17.11 -27.95
N GLU A 313 33.99 15.95 -28.59
CA GLU A 313 33.03 15.39 -29.53
C GLU A 313 31.84 14.82 -28.75
N ASN A 314 30.62 15.21 -29.13
CA ASN A 314 29.37 14.78 -28.50
C ASN A 314 29.19 13.26 -28.60
N ALA A 315 29.58 12.53 -27.56
CA ALA A 315 29.19 11.13 -27.37
C ALA A 315 27.74 11.08 -26.86
N ALA A 316 26.88 10.38 -27.61
CA ALA A 316 25.50 10.14 -27.24
C ALA A 316 25.42 9.40 -25.89
N GLU A 317 24.58 9.88 -24.97
CA GLU A 317 24.26 9.19 -23.72
C GLU A 317 23.75 7.77 -24.02
N PRO A 318 24.35 6.72 -23.42
CA PRO A 318 23.83 5.37 -23.57
C PRO A 318 22.44 5.30 -22.93
N ALA A 319 21.47 4.75 -23.67
CA ALA A 319 20.12 4.51 -23.20
C ALA A 319 20.14 3.83 -21.81
N SER A 320 19.37 4.38 -20.86
CA SER A 320 19.23 3.84 -19.50
C SER A 320 18.73 2.40 -19.56
N VAL A 321 19.63 1.43 -19.37
CA VAL A 321 19.26 0.02 -19.27
C VAL A 321 18.51 -0.16 -17.97
N ASP A 322 17.28 -0.67 -18.04
CA ASP A 322 16.47 -1.03 -16.87
C ASP A 322 17.27 -2.00 -15.97
N PRO A 323 17.70 -1.59 -14.77
CA PRO A 323 18.51 -2.41 -13.87
C PRO A 323 17.80 -3.70 -13.48
N SER A 324 16.46 -3.69 -13.46
CA SER A 324 15.65 -4.84 -13.06
C SER A 324 15.71 -5.98 -14.09
N ALA A 325 15.94 -5.67 -15.37
CA ALA A 325 16.08 -6.66 -16.44
C ALA A 325 17.43 -7.41 -16.42
N LEU A 326 18.45 -6.85 -15.74
CA LEU A 326 19.80 -7.42 -15.65
C LEU A 326 19.99 -8.37 -14.45
N ILE A 327 19.09 -8.34 -13.46
CA ILE A 327 19.27 -9.13 -12.23
C ILE A 327 18.67 -10.53 -12.43
N LYS A 328 19.37 -11.40 -13.15
CA LYS A 328 19.24 -12.83 -12.88
C LYS A 328 19.83 -13.06 -11.49
N GLN A 329 18.96 -13.27 -10.49
CA GLN A 329 19.40 -13.54 -9.12
C GLN A 329 20.43 -14.67 -9.15
N ALA A 330 21.67 -14.36 -8.75
CA ALA A 330 22.69 -15.36 -8.59
C ALA A 330 22.21 -16.38 -7.55
N PRO A 331 22.36 -17.69 -7.80
CA PRO A 331 21.82 -18.72 -6.92
C PRO A 331 22.44 -18.66 -5.53
N VAL A 332 23.72 -18.28 -5.45
CA VAL A 332 24.46 -18.08 -4.20
C VAL A 332 25.40 -16.89 -4.37
N VAL A 333 25.50 -16.03 -3.36
CA VAL A 333 26.47 -14.94 -3.26
C VAL A 333 27.25 -15.05 -1.94
N ASP A 334 28.49 -14.57 -1.89
CA ASP A 334 29.30 -14.50 -0.66
C ASP A 334 29.83 -13.08 -0.53
N LEU A 335 29.26 -12.34 0.43
CA LEU A 335 29.42 -10.90 0.52
C LEU A 335 29.93 -10.50 1.90
N THR A 336 30.82 -9.51 1.94
CA THR A 336 31.06 -8.70 3.14
C THR A 336 30.14 -7.49 3.07
N LEU A 337 29.32 -7.30 4.11
CA LEU A 337 28.21 -6.38 4.13
C LEU A 337 28.32 -5.42 5.30
N ARG A 338 27.97 -4.15 5.11
CA ARG A 338 27.83 -3.16 6.18
C ARG A 338 26.38 -2.79 6.35
N LEU A 339 25.84 -2.96 7.55
CA LEU A 339 24.42 -2.67 7.82
C LEU A 339 24.14 -1.17 7.65
N LEU A 340 23.18 -0.81 6.82
CA LEU A 340 22.72 0.57 6.66
C LEU A 340 21.48 0.83 7.51
N GLU A 341 20.49 -0.05 7.40
CA GLU A 341 19.19 0.09 8.05
C GLU A 341 18.62 -1.31 8.35
N LYS A 342 17.85 -1.45 9.44
CA LYS A 342 17.22 -2.72 9.82
C LYS A 342 15.78 -2.52 10.26
N SER A 343 14.96 -3.54 10.03
CA SER A 343 13.59 -3.51 10.52
C SER A 343 13.53 -3.58 12.04
N THR A 344 12.65 -2.78 12.65
CA THR A 344 12.56 -2.65 14.11
C THR A 344 11.29 -3.26 14.70
N LEU A 345 11.44 -4.44 15.31
CA LEU A 345 10.40 -5.04 16.12
C LEU A 345 10.55 -4.56 17.58
N GLN A 346 9.66 -3.67 18.02
CA GLN A 346 9.74 -3.10 19.36
C GLN A 346 9.32 -4.09 20.46
N ASN A 347 8.25 -4.86 20.22
CA ASN A 347 7.75 -5.81 21.21
C ASN A 347 7.57 -7.20 20.59
N LEU A 348 7.95 -8.24 21.32
CA LEU A 348 7.69 -9.63 20.92
C LEU A 348 6.19 -9.94 20.82
N SER A 349 5.35 -9.18 21.53
CA SER A 349 3.88 -9.26 21.43
C SER A 349 3.36 -8.86 20.05
N ASP A 350 4.13 -8.11 19.26
CA ASP A 350 3.72 -7.66 17.93
C ASP A 350 3.89 -8.76 16.87
N VAL A 351 4.50 -9.90 17.24
CA VAL A 351 4.68 -11.07 16.40
C VAL A 351 3.63 -12.13 16.77
N PRO A 352 2.56 -12.33 15.97
CA PRO A 352 1.58 -13.41 16.16
C PRO A 352 2.20 -14.81 16.21
N TYR A 353 3.32 -15.05 15.54
CA TYR A 353 3.94 -16.36 15.41
C TYR A 353 5.17 -16.56 16.33
N SER A 354 5.58 -17.81 16.53
CA SER A 354 6.79 -18.14 17.31
C SER A 354 8.09 -17.71 16.62
N HIS A 355 8.03 -17.44 15.32
CA HIS A 355 9.17 -17.06 14.49
C HIS A 355 8.84 -15.84 13.62
N ALA A 356 9.81 -14.96 13.42
CA ALA A 356 9.70 -13.84 12.50
C ALA A 356 11.02 -13.57 11.79
N LEU A 357 10.91 -13.13 10.54
CA LEU A 357 11.97 -12.56 9.75
C LEU A 357 11.94 -11.04 9.88
N GLY A 358 13.10 -10.40 9.92
CA GLY A 358 13.26 -8.96 9.80
C GLY A 358 14.07 -8.64 8.55
N VAL A 359 13.68 -7.62 7.80
CA VAL A 359 14.39 -7.19 6.59
C VAL A 359 15.43 -6.12 6.91
N TYR A 360 16.66 -6.37 6.46
CA TYR A 360 17.85 -5.55 6.74
C TYR A 360 18.44 -5.12 5.39
N GLU A 361 18.77 -3.84 5.25
CA GLU A 361 19.42 -3.29 4.05
C GLU A 361 20.90 -3.06 4.34
N TYR A 362 21.76 -3.61 3.48
CA TYR A 362 23.21 -3.55 3.60
C TYR A 362 23.84 -2.85 2.41
N GLU A 363 24.96 -2.19 2.64
CA GLU A 363 25.97 -1.84 1.64
C GLU A 363 26.87 -3.05 1.38
N VAL A 364 27.14 -3.35 0.12
CA VAL A 364 28.07 -4.39 -0.29
C VAL A 364 29.49 -3.82 -0.25
N VAL A 365 30.27 -4.25 0.74
CA VAL A 365 31.67 -3.83 0.93
C VAL A 365 32.59 -4.65 0.03
N GLU A 366 32.35 -5.95 -0.06
CA GLU A 366 33.13 -6.89 -0.86
C GLU A 366 32.21 -7.99 -1.41
N ASP A 367 32.32 -8.26 -2.72
CA ASP A 367 31.70 -9.40 -3.37
C ASP A 367 32.79 -10.44 -3.70
N LYS A 368 32.86 -11.51 -2.90
CA LYS A 368 33.95 -12.48 -2.98
C LYS A 368 33.83 -13.41 -4.19
N LEU A 369 32.64 -13.53 -4.77
CA LEU A 369 32.39 -14.36 -5.95
C LEU A 369 32.30 -13.53 -7.24
N GLY A 370 32.22 -12.20 -7.14
CA GLY A 370 32.12 -11.29 -8.27
C GLY A 370 30.82 -11.48 -9.08
N ASN A 371 29.76 -11.96 -8.43
CA ASN A 371 28.50 -12.33 -9.08
C ASN A 371 27.27 -11.56 -8.54
N TYR A 372 27.47 -10.52 -7.74
CA TYR A 372 26.44 -9.61 -7.25
C TYR A 372 26.68 -8.17 -7.77
N PRO A 373 25.90 -7.69 -8.76
CA PRO A 373 26.22 -6.47 -9.49
C PRO A 373 25.83 -5.17 -8.77
N LEU A 374 25.14 -5.24 -7.61
CA LEU A 374 24.56 -4.09 -6.94
C LEU A 374 25.39 -3.68 -5.71
N LYS A 375 25.38 -2.37 -5.42
CA LYS A 375 26.04 -1.82 -4.22
C LYS A 375 25.26 -2.04 -2.93
N LYS A 376 24.00 -2.44 -3.03
CA LYS A 376 23.10 -2.65 -1.89
C LYS A 376 22.39 -3.98 -2.03
N ILE A 377 22.04 -4.59 -0.91
CA ILE A 377 21.30 -5.85 -0.83
C ILE A 377 20.31 -5.83 0.33
N ARG A 378 19.18 -6.53 0.16
CA ARG A 378 18.26 -6.82 1.27
C ARG A 378 18.39 -8.25 1.73
N VAL A 379 18.49 -8.42 3.03
CA VAL A 379 18.61 -9.74 3.67
C VAL A 379 17.52 -9.90 4.72
N ALA A 380 16.74 -10.96 4.59
CA ALA A 380 15.80 -11.41 5.60
C ALA A 380 16.56 -12.24 6.65
N HIS A 381 16.53 -11.79 7.91
CA HIS A 381 17.13 -12.49 9.03
C HIS A 381 16.06 -13.02 9.97
N GLY A 382 16.27 -14.21 10.54
CA GLY A 382 15.46 -14.68 11.67
C GLY A 382 15.70 -13.82 12.90
N ILE A 383 14.87 -12.81 13.12
CA ILE A 383 15.00 -11.87 14.25
C ILE A 383 14.32 -12.38 15.52
N VAL A 384 13.32 -13.26 15.37
CA VAL A 384 12.63 -13.93 16.48
C VAL A 384 12.59 -15.43 16.23
N PHE A 385 13.00 -16.20 17.23
CA PHE A 385 12.89 -17.66 17.24
C PHE A 385 12.39 -18.15 18.59
N ASN A 386 11.33 -18.97 18.59
CA ASN A 386 10.66 -19.43 19.82
C ASN A 386 10.32 -18.28 20.78
N ARG A 387 9.77 -17.18 20.23
CA ARG A 387 9.44 -15.95 20.97
C ARG A 387 10.63 -15.33 21.71
N LYS A 388 11.84 -15.47 21.18
CA LYS A 388 13.05 -14.80 21.69
C LYS A 388 13.75 -14.09 20.56
N PHE A 389 14.19 -12.87 20.84
CA PHE A 389 15.08 -12.13 19.95
C PHE A 389 16.40 -12.89 19.75
N THR A 390 16.83 -13.01 18.50
CA THR A 390 18.12 -13.60 18.14
C THR A 390 19.25 -12.57 18.25
N SER A 391 20.51 -12.99 18.20
CA SER A 391 21.67 -12.06 18.27
C SER A 391 21.68 -11.04 17.14
N ILE A 392 21.27 -11.46 15.93
CA ILE A 392 21.22 -10.58 14.76
C ILE A 392 20.22 -9.44 14.93
N SER A 393 19.17 -9.59 15.76
CA SER A 393 18.25 -8.47 16.05
C SER A 393 18.92 -7.26 16.73
N ARG A 394 20.10 -7.46 17.34
CA ARG A 394 20.80 -6.49 18.17
C ARG A 394 21.97 -5.79 17.47
N ILE A 395 22.27 -6.13 16.21
CA ILE A 395 23.34 -5.44 15.48
C ILE A 395 22.86 -4.03 15.10
N GLU A 396 23.76 -3.06 15.13
CA GLU A 396 23.43 -1.66 14.85
C GLU A 396 23.97 -1.23 13.48
N PRO A 397 23.39 -0.20 12.83
CA PRO A 397 23.93 0.36 11.60
C PRO A 397 25.43 0.65 11.70
N GLY A 398 26.16 0.36 10.62
CA GLY A 398 27.62 0.40 10.55
C GLY A 398 28.31 -0.93 10.91
N HIS A 399 27.60 -1.91 11.48
CA HIS A 399 28.15 -3.23 11.74
C HIS A 399 28.48 -3.97 10.43
N GLU A 400 29.68 -4.57 10.35
CA GLU A 400 30.12 -5.35 9.20
C GLU A 400 30.02 -6.86 9.47
N ILE A 401 29.48 -7.59 8.50
CA ILE A 401 29.28 -9.04 8.58
C ILE A 401 29.58 -9.70 7.23
N SER A 402 30.25 -10.86 7.23
CA SER A 402 30.37 -11.71 6.04
C SER A 402 29.25 -12.75 6.04
N LEU A 403 28.50 -12.84 4.94
CA LEU A 403 27.39 -13.78 4.79
C LEU A 403 27.45 -14.48 3.44
N ARG A 404 27.20 -15.79 3.47
CA ARG A 404 26.81 -16.55 2.30
C ARG A 404 25.29 -16.53 2.18
N LEU A 405 24.79 -16.03 1.07
CA LEU A 405 23.37 -15.74 0.89
C LEU A 405 22.79 -16.45 -0.32
N VAL A 406 21.52 -16.80 -0.23
CA VAL A 406 20.68 -17.34 -1.31
C VAL A 406 19.40 -16.51 -1.43
N PRO A 407 18.73 -16.49 -2.59
CA PRO A 407 17.42 -15.86 -2.70
C PRO A 407 16.43 -16.43 -1.67
N LEU A 408 15.66 -15.58 -0.99
CA LEU A 408 14.67 -16.03 -0.01
C LEU A 408 13.65 -17.01 -0.62
N SER A 409 13.38 -16.87 -1.92
CA SER A 409 12.49 -17.75 -2.69
C SER A 409 12.93 -19.23 -2.69
N GLN A 410 14.20 -19.52 -2.40
CA GLN A 410 14.74 -20.88 -2.32
C GLN A 410 14.21 -21.64 -1.10
N TYR A 411 13.84 -20.96 0.00
CA TYR A 411 13.32 -21.58 1.22
C TYR A 411 11.82 -21.37 1.35
N ARG A 412 11.03 -22.32 0.86
CA ARG A 412 9.55 -22.28 0.98
C ARG A 412 9.06 -22.22 2.43
N SER A 413 9.78 -22.83 3.37
CA SER A 413 9.44 -22.80 4.80
C SER A 413 9.50 -21.39 5.38
N LEU A 414 10.51 -20.60 5.01
CA LEU A 414 10.67 -19.22 5.47
C LEU A 414 9.60 -18.28 4.90
N GLN A 415 9.02 -18.59 3.75
CA GLN A 415 7.90 -17.82 3.19
C GLN A 415 6.63 -17.88 4.05
N THR A 416 6.54 -18.88 4.95
CA THR A 416 5.43 -19.00 5.90
C THR A 416 5.66 -18.18 7.17
N TRP A 417 6.88 -17.67 7.39
CA TRP A 417 7.18 -16.85 8.55
C TRP A 417 6.70 -15.42 8.31
N GLN A 418 6.23 -14.78 9.39
CA GLN A 418 5.97 -13.35 9.34
C GLN A 418 7.26 -12.61 9.03
N THR A 419 7.21 -11.79 7.99
CA THR A 419 8.31 -10.89 7.63
C THR A 419 7.93 -9.49 8.09
N ASP A 420 8.73 -8.95 9.01
CA ASP A 420 8.67 -7.55 9.42
C ASP A 420 9.63 -6.76 8.53
N ASP A 421 9.06 -5.92 7.68
CA ASP A 421 9.80 -4.99 6.81
C ASP A 421 9.24 -3.58 7.01
N ASP A 422 9.88 -2.81 7.88
CA ASP A 422 9.56 -1.40 8.11
C ASP A 422 10.54 -0.44 7.39
N LEU A 423 11.40 -0.96 6.50
CA LEU A 423 12.36 -0.19 5.67
C LEU A 423 11.75 0.38 4.39
N ARG A 424 12.15 1.59 3.95
CA ARG A 424 11.66 2.22 2.70
C ARG A 424 11.52 1.19 1.57
N PRO A 425 10.38 1.03 0.85
CA PRO A 425 10.26 -0.02 -0.15
C PRO A 425 11.29 0.18 -1.25
N THR A 426 12.11 -0.84 -1.51
CA THR A 426 13.03 -0.86 -2.64
C THR A 426 12.75 -2.13 -3.45
N PHE A 427 11.71 -2.07 -4.29
CA PHE A 427 11.23 -3.21 -5.08
C PHE A 427 12.25 -3.71 -6.11
N GLU A 428 13.25 -2.88 -6.43
CA GLU A 428 14.36 -3.22 -7.32
C GLU A 428 15.41 -4.11 -6.66
N LEU A 429 15.47 -4.14 -5.32
CA LEU A 429 16.44 -4.97 -4.60
C LEU A 429 15.88 -6.37 -4.34
N PRO A 430 16.50 -7.43 -4.86
CA PRO A 430 16.12 -8.80 -4.53
C PRO A 430 16.32 -9.09 -3.03
N LEU A 431 15.41 -9.89 -2.46
CA LEU A 431 15.45 -10.31 -1.07
C LEU A 431 16.19 -11.65 -0.91
N TYR A 432 17.29 -11.62 -0.17
CA TYR A 432 18.14 -12.76 0.14
C TYR A 432 17.95 -13.23 1.59
N THR A 433 18.51 -14.38 1.94
CA THR A 433 18.65 -14.87 3.31
C THR A 433 19.95 -15.64 3.44
N SER A 434 20.50 -15.71 4.65
CA SER A 434 21.65 -16.58 4.94
C SER A 434 21.34 -18.03 4.58
N THR A 435 22.36 -18.76 4.10
CA THR A 435 22.23 -20.20 3.93
C THR A 435 21.88 -20.82 5.28
N LEU A 436 20.75 -21.50 5.32
CA LEU A 436 20.44 -22.43 6.39
C LEU A 436 21.22 -23.69 6.02
N ASP A 437 22.44 -23.83 6.53
CA ASP A 437 23.16 -25.10 6.42
C ASP A 437 22.29 -26.17 7.13
N ASP A 438 22.03 -27.30 6.45
CA ASP A 438 21.15 -28.40 6.88
C ASP A 438 21.54 -29.02 8.23
#